data_AF-A0A971ALJ2-F1
#
_entry.id   AF-A0A971ALJ2-F1
#
_cell.length_a   1.000
_cell.length_b   1.000
_cell.length_c   1.000
_cell.angle_alpha   90.00
_cell.angle_beta   90.00
_cell.angle_gamma   90.00
#
_symmetry.space_group_name_H-M   'P 1'
#
loop_
_entity.id
_entity.type
_entity.pdbx_description
1 polymer ?
#
loop_
_entity_poly.entity_id
_entity_poly.type
_entity_poly.pdbx_seq_one_letter_code
_entity_poly.pdbx_strand_id
1 'polypeptide(L)'
;MMYDYNELRAYVDKWQGILRLKDWDLKLTLVESEWRKTGDVKIDQDDKKAIVLINNHNPKQTNIESVIIHELLHIKLWVMDQMIEELLHCVYGEDEDDPKFSFAYSQFMNLLEQTTEDLAKDYKELGAEDRSVSFSRVQRQADEEAGKKAPDIITD
;
A
#
# COMPACT_ATOMS: atom_id res chain seq x y z
N MET A 1 5.87 -17.95 -6.48
CA MET A 1 4.88 -18.11 -7.57
C MET A 1 4.69 -16.73 -8.17
N MET A 2 4.92 -16.53 -9.47
CA MET A 2 4.68 -15.23 -10.09
C MET A 2 3.17 -14.96 -10.13
N TYR A 3 2.76 -13.72 -9.91
CA TYR A 3 1.36 -13.31 -9.96
C TYR A 3 0.82 -13.41 -11.40
N ASP A 4 -0.45 -13.82 -11.56
CA ASP A 4 -1.16 -13.73 -12.84
C ASP A 4 -1.58 -12.27 -13.07
N TYR A 5 -1.07 -11.67 -14.15
CA TYR A 5 -1.40 -10.29 -14.51
C TYR A 5 -2.91 -10.06 -14.65
N ASN A 6 -3.66 -11.00 -15.23
CA ASN A 6 -5.09 -10.85 -15.46
C ASN A 6 -5.86 -10.87 -14.14
N GLU A 7 -5.43 -11.69 -13.19
CA GLU A 7 -6.01 -11.71 -11.85
C GLU A 7 -5.81 -10.36 -11.14
N LEU A 8 -4.56 -9.86 -11.14
CA LEU A 8 -4.25 -8.56 -10.54
C LEU A 8 -5.00 -7.43 -11.24
N ARG A 9 -5.11 -7.46 -12.57
CA ARG A 9 -5.88 -6.48 -13.34
C ARG A 9 -7.37 -6.50 -12.94
N ALA A 10 -7.94 -7.67 -12.70
CA ALA A 10 -9.32 -7.81 -12.25
C ALA A 10 -9.54 -7.15 -10.88
N TYR A 11 -8.59 -7.28 -9.94
CA TYR A 11 -8.64 -6.55 -8.67
C TYR A 11 -8.58 -5.03 -8.89
N VAL A 12 -7.66 -4.54 -9.74
CA VAL A 12 -7.58 -3.10 -10.03
C VAL A 12 -8.90 -2.61 -10.63
N ASP A 13 -9.50 -3.31 -11.59
CA ASP A 13 -10.77 -2.91 -12.22
C ASP A 13 -11.93 -2.86 -11.22
N LYS A 14 -12.04 -3.89 -10.38
CA LYS A 14 -13.03 -3.98 -9.30
C LYS A 14 -12.91 -2.77 -8.38
N TRP A 15 -11.72 -2.52 -7.84
CA TRP A 15 -11.50 -1.50 -6.82
C TRP A 15 -11.47 -0.08 -7.38
N GLN A 16 -11.05 0.10 -8.63
CA GLN A 16 -11.22 1.36 -9.35
C GLN A 16 -12.69 1.78 -9.39
N GLY A 17 -13.60 0.82 -9.61
CA GLY A 17 -15.04 1.05 -9.56
C GLY A 17 -15.54 1.45 -8.16
N ILE A 18 -15.13 0.69 -7.13
CA ILE A 18 -15.58 0.87 -5.74
C ILE A 18 -15.07 2.20 -5.15
N LEU A 19 -13.78 2.51 -5.34
CA LEU A 19 -13.13 3.73 -4.84
C LEU A 19 -13.47 4.98 -5.68
N ARG A 20 -14.30 4.82 -6.71
CA ARG A 20 -14.75 5.89 -7.62
C ARG A 20 -13.56 6.59 -8.31
N LEU A 21 -12.68 5.78 -8.89
CA LEU A 21 -11.52 6.20 -9.69
C LEU A 21 -11.74 5.93 -11.19
N LYS A 22 -13.00 5.86 -11.65
CA LYS A 22 -13.34 5.56 -13.05
C LYS A 22 -12.94 6.68 -14.03
N ASP A 23 -12.69 7.87 -13.51
CA ASP A 23 -12.16 9.02 -14.25
C ASP A 23 -10.63 9.03 -14.32
N TRP A 24 -9.96 8.03 -13.73
CA TRP A 24 -8.53 7.83 -13.82
C TRP A 24 -8.17 6.75 -14.84
N ASP A 25 -7.13 6.99 -15.62
CA ASP A 25 -6.52 6.01 -16.51
C ASP A 25 -5.44 5.21 -15.77
N LEU A 26 -5.78 3.98 -15.35
CA LEU A 26 -4.93 3.15 -14.49
C LEU A 26 -4.21 2.04 -15.27
N LYS A 27 -2.87 2.11 -15.30
CA LYS A 27 -2.01 1.04 -15.83
C LYS A 27 -1.48 0.17 -14.68
N LEU A 28 -1.49 -1.15 -14.86
CA LEU A 28 -0.83 -2.10 -13.96
C LEU A 28 0.54 -2.48 -14.54
N THR A 29 1.58 -2.58 -13.71
CA THR A 29 2.90 -3.04 -14.12
C THR A 29 3.52 -3.94 -13.05
N LEU A 30 3.98 -5.12 -13.47
CA LEU A 30 4.69 -6.06 -12.61
C LEU A 30 6.18 -5.74 -12.63
N VAL A 31 6.77 -5.57 -11.46
CA VAL A 31 8.19 -5.32 -11.27
C VAL A 31 8.91 -6.65 -11.11
N GLU A 32 9.66 -7.04 -12.13
CA GLU A 32 10.37 -8.33 -12.22
C GLU A 32 11.80 -8.29 -11.67
N SER A 33 12.36 -7.08 -11.49
CA SER A 33 13.69 -6.87 -10.92
C SER A 33 13.64 -6.81 -9.40
N GLU A 34 14.80 -6.99 -8.75
CA GLU A 34 14.92 -6.82 -7.30
C GLU A 34 14.36 -5.45 -6.88
N TRP A 35 13.38 -5.49 -5.98
CA TRP A 35 12.67 -4.30 -5.53
C TRP A 35 12.25 -4.44 -4.07
N ARG A 36 12.46 -3.37 -3.30
CA ARG A 36 12.25 -3.38 -1.83
C ARG A 36 10.79 -3.22 -1.41
N LYS A 37 9.98 -2.58 -2.26
CA LYS A 37 8.58 -2.27 -1.97
C LYS A 37 7.69 -3.45 -2.37
N THR A 38 6.50 -3.57 -1.76
CA THR A 38 5.48 -4.54 -2.17
C THR A 38 4.59 -4.00 -3.28
N GLY A 39 4.27 -2.71 -3.21
CA GLY A 39 3.59 -1.93 -4.22
C GLY A 39 4.11 -0.49 -4.22
N ASP A 40 3.78 0.25 -5.26
CA ASP A 40 3.98 1.70 -5.35
C ASP A 40 3.04 2.25 -6.41
N VAL A 41 2.82 3.57 -6.39
CA VAL A 41 2.11 4.26 -7.46
C VAL A 41 2.94 5.39 -8.04
N LYS A 42 2.75 5.64 -9.34
CA LYS A 42 3.21 6.85 -10.03
C LYS A 42 2.00 7.58 -10.56
N ILE A 43 1.84 8.84 -10.20
CA ILE A 43 0.64 9.64 -10.45
C ILE A 43 1.00 10.83 -11.34
N ASP A 44 0.17 11.04 -12.35
CA ASP A 44 0.07 12.26 -13.12
C ASP A 44 -1.33 12.83 -12.86
N GLN A 45 -1.39 13.85 -12.01
CA GLN A 45 -2.65 14.42 -11.55
C GLN A 45 -3.33 15.25 -12.64
N ASP A 46 -2.56 15.92 -13.49
CA ASP A 46 -3.09 16.80 -14.54
C ASP A 46 -3.87 16.01 -15.59
N ASP A 47 -3.33 14.85 -15.96
CA ASP A 47 -3.95 13.94 -16.92
C ASP A 47 -4.81 12.84 -16.26
N LYS A 48 -4.88 12.81 -14.92
CA LYS A 48 -5.51 11.72 -14.13
C LYS A 48 -5.05 10.34 -14.56
N LYS A 49 -3.74 10.17 -14.76
CA LYS A 49 -3.14 8.88 -15.09
C LYS A 49 -2.38 8.35 -13.89
N ALA A 50 -2.42 7.05 -13.69
CA ALA A 50 -1.56 6.42 -12.70
C ALA A 50 -1.04 5.06 -13.16
N ILE A 51 0.18 4.74 -12.74
CA ILE A 51 0.79 3.42 -12.91
C ILE A 51 0.88 2.78 -11.53
N VAL A 52 0.12 1.70 -11.34
CA VAL A 52 0.18 0.83 -10.16
C VAL A 52 1.29 -0.19 -10.40
N LEU A 53 2.30 -0.17 -9.55
CA LEU A 53 3.46 -1.04 -9.60
C LEU A 53 3.32 -2.13 -8.54
N ILE A 54 3.45 -3.39 -8.93
CA ILE A 54 3.37 -4.54 -8.01
C ILE A 54 4.65 -5.36 -8.09
N ASN A 55 5.22 -5.71 -6.95
CA ASN A 55 6.43 -6.51 -6.88
C ASN A 55 6.14 -7.98 -7.24
N ASN A 56 6.66 -8.43 -8.39
CA ASN A 56 6.57 -9.82 -8.83
C ASN A 56 7.87 -10.60 -8.62
N HIS A 57 8.99 -9.91 -8.43
CA HIS A 57 10.29 -10.51 -8.17
C HIS A 57 10.34 -11.30 -6.86
N ASN A 58 9.71 -10.77 -5.80
CA ASN A 58 9.69 -11.42 -4.49
C ASN A 58 8.30 -11.30 -3.84
N PRO A 59 7.33 -12.14 -4.25
CA PRO A 59 5.96 -12.10 -3.77
C PRO A 59 5.90 -12.58 -2.32
N LYS A 60 6.22 -11.68 -1.39
CA LYS A 60 6.25 -11.93 0.06
C LYS A 60 4.89 -11.73 0.73
N GLN A 61 3.95 -11.09 0.04
CA GLN A 61 2.64 -10.74 0.58
C GLN A 61 1.66 -11.90 0.37
N THR A 62 1.05 -12.35 1.47
CA THR A 62 0.00 -13.37 1.48
C THR A 62 -1.29 -12.89 0.81
N ASN A 63 -1.46 -11.59 0.60
CA ASN A 63 -2.70 -11.00 0.09
C ASN A 63 -2.44 -9.82 -0.86
N ILE A 64 -2.48 -10.12 -2.16
CA ILE A 64 -2.19 -9.14 -3.21
C ILE A 64 -3.35 -8.15 -3.46
N GLU A 65 -4.59 -8.56 -3.22
CA GLU A 65 -5.76 -7.69 -3.36
C GLU A 65 -5.66 -6.51 -2.38
N SER A 66 -5.25 -6.75 -1.13
CA SER A 66 -5.04 -5.67 -0.14
C SER A 66 -3.99 -4.67 -0.57
N VAL A 67 -2.88 -5.12 -1.17
CA VAL A 67 -1.83 -4.24 -1.69
C VAL A 67 -2.40 -3.37 -2.82
N ILE A 68 -3.20 -3.94 -3.72
CA ILE A 68 -3.86 -3.15 -4.78
C ILE A 68 -4.80 -2.10 -4.19
N ILE A 69 -5.62 -2.45 -3.20
CA ILE A 69 -6.50 -1.48 -2.54
C ILE A 69 -5.67 -0.35 -1.91
N HIS A 70 -4.57 -0.68 -1.23
CA HIS A 70 -3.64 0.29 -0.64
C HIS A 70 -3.13 1.30 -1.67
N GLU A 71 -2.57 0.83 -2.78
CA GLU A 71 -2.05 1.73 -3.82
C GLU A 71 -3.16 2.57 -4.47
N LEU A 72 -4.37 2.03 -4.61
CA LEU A 72 -5.51 2.80 -5.14
C LEU A 72 -6.02 3.85 -4.14
N LEU A 73 -5.92 3.60 -2.83
CA LEU A 73 -6.23 4.60 -1.81
C LEU A 73 -5.25 5.78 -1.87
N HIS A 74 -3.97 5.54 -2.15
CA HIS A 74 -3.00 6.60 -2.40
C HIS A 74 -3.40 7.48 -3.60
N ILE A 75 -3.90 6.90 -4.70
CA ILE A 75 -4.46 7.70 -5.82
C ILE A 75 -5.67 8.51 -5.35
N LYS A 76 -6.54 7.90 -4.53
CA LYS A 76 -7.76 8.54 -4.05
C LYS A 76 -7.46 9.74 -3.15
N LEU A 77 -6.41 9.65 -2.34
CA LEU A 77 -6.02 10.65 -1.35
C LEU A 77 -4.98 11.65 -1.88
N TRP A 78 -4.39 11.38 -3.05
CA TRP A 78 -3.30 12.15 -3.63
C TRP A 78 -3.41 13.68 -3.51
N VAL A 79 -4.56 14.26 -3.84
CA VAL A 79 -4.75 15.72 -3.78
C VAL A 79 -4.66 16.26 -2.34
N MET A 80 -5.15 15.49 -1.37
CA MET A 80 -5.01 15.83 0.05
C MET A 80 -3.56 15.68 0.49
N ASP A 81 -2.87 14.64 0.01
CA ASP A 81 -1.48 14.39 0.38
C ASP A 81 -0.57 15.52 -0.10
N GLN A 82 -0.71 15.92 -1.37
CA GLN A 82 0.03 17.03 -1.95
C GLN A 82 -0.28 18.36 -1.25
N MET A 83 -1.55 18.61 -0.90
CA MET A 83 -1.92 19.83 -0.17
C MET A 83 -1.28 19.89 1.22
N ILE A 84 -1.15 18.75 1.91
CA ILE A 84 -0.48 18.69 3.22
C ILE A 84 1.04 18.85 3.05
N GLU A 85 1.63 18.21 2.04
CA GLU A 85 3.05 18.37 1.71
C GLU A 85 3.38 19.84 1.41
N GLU A 86 2.62 20.49 0.53
CA GLU A 86 2.74 21.93 0.24
C GLU A 86 2.59 22.79 1.50
N LEU A 87 1.67 22.44 2.41
CA LEU A 87 1.53 23.14 3.68
C LEU A 87 2.78 22.99 4.55
N LEU A 88 3.41 21.82 4.60
CA LEU A 88 4.66 21.61 5.34
C LEU A 88 5.78 22.48 4.77
N HIS A 89 5.94 22.53 3.45
CA HIS A 89 6.90 23.42 2.78
C HIS A 89 6.59 24.89 3.05
N CYS A 90 5.32 25.29 3.07
CA CYS A 90 4.92 26.66 3.41
C CYS A 90 5.26 27.03 4.87
N VAL A 91 5.16 26.10 5.81
CA VAL A 91 5.34 26.36 7.26
C VAL A 91 6.81 26.29 7.67
N TYR A 92 7.55 25.31 7.16
CA TYR A 92 8.92 25.02 7.58
C TYR A 92 9.98 25.46 6.55
N GLY A 93 9.57 25.82 5.33
CA GLY A 93 10.45 26.14 4.22
C GLY A 93 10.88 24.91 3.41
N GLU A 94 11.78 25.13 2.45
CA GLU A 94 12.29 24.09 1.54
C GLU A 94 13.48 23.29 2.11
N ASP A 95 13.91 23.58 3.35
CA ASP A 95 15.00 22.87 4.01
C ASP A 95 14.48 21.57 4.64
N GLU A 96 14.50 20.49 3.86
CA GLU A 96 14.07 19.16 4.30
C GLU A 96 14.94 18.58 5.43
N ASP A 97 16.15 19.12 5.63
CA ASP A 97 17.04 18.74 6.73
C ASP A 97 16.66 19.45 8.05
N ASP A 98 15.71 20.42 8.06
CA ASP A 98 15.19 21.02 9.29
C ASP A 98 14.54 19.92 10.16
N PRO A 99 15.01 19.70 11.41
CA PRO A 99 14.46 18.67 12.29
C PRO A 99 12.94 18.77 12.51
N LYS A 100 12.37 19.98 12.44
CA LYS A 100 10.92 20.21 12.54
C LYS A 100 10.18 19.76 11.28
N PHE A 101 10.73 20.05 10.08
CA PHE A 101 10.19 19.54 8.82
C PHE A 101 10.26 18.01 8.81
N SER A 102 11.43 17.46 9.07
CA SER A 102 11.67 16.01 9.11
C SER A 102 10.73 15.29 10.07
N PHE A 103 10.52 15.84 11.27
CA PHE A 103 9.54 15.32 12.22
C PHE A 103 8.11 15.36 11.67
N ALA A 104 7.66 16.53 11.20
CA ALA A 104 6.28 16.72 10.74
C ALA A 104 5.96 15.87 9.51
N TYR A 105 6.84 15.86 8.50
CA TYR A 105 6.73 15.03 7.31
C TYR A 105 6.71 13.54 7.66
N SER A 106 7.61 13.10 8.55
CA SER A 106 7.63 11.69 8.99
C SER A 106 6.33 11.30 9.73
N GLN A 107 5.78 12.16 10.58
CA GLN A 107 4.50 11.90 11.24
C GLN A 107 3.34 11.83 10.23
N PHE A 108 3.31 12.75 9.28
CA PHE A 108 2.33 12.77 8.20
C PHE A 108 2.38 11.47 7.38
N MET A 109 3.55 11.09 6.86
CA MET A 109 3.70 9.88 6.06
C MET A 109 3.36 8.61 6.86
N ASN A 110 3.79 8.52 8.13
CA ASN A 110 3.43 7.38 8.98
C ASN A 110 1.92 7.27 9.19
N LEU A 111 1.23 8.39 9.40
CA LEU A 111 -0.22 8.41 9.58
C LEU A 111 -0.94 8.05 8.27
N LEU A 112 -0.49 8.58 7.14
CA LEU A 112 -1.04 8.28 5.82
C LEU A 112 -0.92 6.78 5.50
N GLU A 113 0.27 6.21 5.66
CA GLU A 113 0.51 4.78 5.40
C GLU A 113 -0.28 3.86 6.34
N GLN A 114 -0.38 4.21 7.63
CA GLN A 114 -1.20 3.43 8.57
C GLN A 114 -2.69 3.51 8.23
N THR A 115 -3.17 4.71 7.90
CA THR A 115 -4.59 4.92 7.56
C THR A 115 -4.97 4.19 6.27
N THR A 116 -4.12 4.25 5.24
CA THR A 116 -4.35 3.57 3.97
C THR A 116 -4.31 2.05 4.12
N GLU A 117 -3.37 1.53 4.94
CA GLU A 117 -3.27 0.10 5.23
C GLU A 117 -4.49 -0.41 6.00
N ASP A 118 -4.97 0.33 7.01
CA ASP A 118 -6.16 -0.07 7.78
C ASP A 118 -7.44 0.01 6.92
N LEU A 119 -7.60 1.07 6.13
CA LEU A 119 -8.70 1.15 5.17
C LEU A 119 -8.64 0.01 4.14
N ALA A 120 -7.46 -0.35 3.65
CA ALA A 120 -7.31 -1.44 2.70
C ALA A 120 -7.78 -2.78 3.28
N LYS A 121 -7.47 -3.05 4.55
CA LYS A 121 -7.98 -4.23 5.28
C LYS A 121 -9.51 -4.17 5.43
N ASP A 122 -10.07 -3.05 5.87
CA ASP A 122 -11.51 -2.89 6.07
C ASP A 122 -12.29 -3.06 4.76
N TYR A 123 -11.83 -2.43 3.69
CA TYR A 123 -12.42 -2.58 2.36
C TYR A 123 -12.38 -4.03 1.91
N LYS A 124 -11.25 -4.73 2.11
CA LYS A 124 -11.16 -6.16 1.84
C LYS A 124 -12.20 -6.95 2.64
N GLU A 125 -12.29 -6.77 3.96
CA GLU A 125 -13.25 -7.51 4.79
C GLU A 125 -14.70 -7.33 4.34
N LEU A 126 -15.04 -6.11 3.90
CA LEU A 126 -16.38 -5.77 3.41
C LEU A 126 -16.64 -6.20 1.96
N GLY A 127 -15.60 -6.33 1.13
CA GLY A 127 -15.71 -6.48 -0.33
C GLY A 127 -15.06 -7.73 -0.94
N ALA A 128 -14.37 -8.57 -0.17
CA ALA A 128 -13.69 -9.77 -0.66
C ALA A 128 -14.51 -11.05 -0.47
N GLU A 129 -14.28 -12.00 -1.39
CA GLU A 129 -14.79 -13.37 -1.29
C GLU A 129 -14.03 -14.18 -0.22
N ASP A 130 -12.75 -13.84 0.03
CA ASP A 130 -11.93 -14.37 1.13
C ASP A 130 -11.61 -13.28 2.17
N ARG A 131 -11.98 -13.54 3.43
CA ARG A 131 -11.84 -12.63 4.57
C ARG A 131 -10.66 -12.93 5.48
N SER A 132 -9.76 -13.85 5.08
CA SER A 132 -8.60 -14.19 5.89
C SER A 132 -7.65 -12.99 6.05
N VAL A 133 -7.27 -12.66 7.29
CA VAL A 133 -6.30 -11.60 7.64
C VAL A 133 -5.00 -12.27 8.09
N SER A 134 -3.85 -11.83 7.55
CA SER A 134 -2.56 -12.40 7.92
C SER A 134 -1.98 -11.75 9.17
N PHE A 135 -1.84 -12.54 10.24
CA PHE A 135 -1.22 -12.10 11.49
C PHE A 135 0.27 -12.45 11.60
N SER A 136 0.89 -13.00 10.56
CA SER A 136 2.22 -13.66 10.64
C SER A 136 3.30 -12.90 11.41
N ARG A 137 3.50 -11.61 11.15
CA ARG A 137 4.52 -10.79 11.83
C ARG A 137 4.16 -10.46 13.27
N VAL A 138 2.90 -10.11 13.52
CA VAL A 138 2.38 -9.72 14.84
C VAL A 138 2.24 -10.94 15.74
N GLN A 139 1.83 -12.08 15.18
CA GLN A 139 1.74 -13.36 15.88
C GLN A 139 3.11 -13.81 16.37
N ARG A 140 4.17 -13.61 15.58
CA ARG A 140 5.54 -13.91 16.00
C ARG A 140 5.95 -13.08 17.22
N GLN A 141 5.64 -11.78 17.23
CA GLN A 141 5.90 -10.91 18.39
C GLN A 141 5.08 -11.35 19.61
N ALA A 142 3.79 -11.63 19.41
CA ALA A 142 2.91 -12.12 20.48
C ALA A 142 3.34 -13.48 21.04
N ASP A 143 3.83 -14.38 20.19
CA ASP A 143 4.33 -15.71 20.59
C ASP A 143 5.66 -15.58 21.36
N GLU A 144 6.57 -14.69 20.91
CA GLU A 144 7.80 -14.33 21.62
C GLU A 144 7.49 -13.78 23.03
N GLU A 145 6.53 -12.86 23.15
CA GLU A 145 6.09 -12.32 24.44
C GLU A 145 5.34 -13.32 25.31
N ALA A 146 4.53 -14.20 24.70
CA ALA A 146 3.77 -15.24 25.40
C ALA A 146 4.63 -16.47 25.78
N GLY A 147 5.93 -16.47 25.47
CA GLY A 147 6.84 -17.58 25.74
C GLY A 147 6.53 -18.85 24.93
N LYS A 148 5.77 -18.73 23.83
CA LYS A 148 5.52 -19.82 22.90
C LYS A 148 6.72 -19.95 21.97
N LYS A 149 7.37 -21.12 21.94
CA LYS A 149 8.37 -21.41 20.92
C LYS A 149 7.69 -21.36 19.55
N ALA A 150 8.30 -20.65 18.59
CA ALA A 150 7.88 -20.68 17.20
C ALA A 150 7.68 -22.14 16.76
N PRO A 151 6.57 -22.49 16.10
CA PRO A 151 6.39 -23.84 15.61
C PRO A 151 7.57 -24.19 14.70
N ASP A 152 8.21 -25.33 14.98
CA ASP A 152 9.23 -25.89 14.11
C ASP A 152 8.63 -25.92 12.69
N ILE A 153 9.34 -25.30 11.75
CA ILE A 153 9.01 -25.40 10.33
C ILE A 153 9.10 -26.88 9.99
N ILE A 154 7.96 -27.58 9.97
CA ILE A 154 7.87 -28.91 9.39
C ILE A 154 8.12 -28.68 7.90
N THR A 155 9.34 -29.00 7.50
CA THR A 155 9.68 -29.27 6.12
C THR A 155 9.17 -30.67 5.83
N ASP A 156 8.11 -30.76 5.03
CA ASP A 156 7.82 -31.82 4.07
C ASP A 156 6.70 -31.35 3.12
#